data_AF-A0A7I8N217-F1
#
_entry.id   AF-A0A7I8N217-F1
#
_cell.length_a   1.000
_cell.length_b   1.000
_cell.length_c   1.000
_cell.angle_alpha   90.00
_cell.angle_beta   90.00
_cell.angle_gamma   90.00
#
_symmetry.space_group_name_H-M   'P 1'
#
loop_
_entity.id
_entity.type
_entity.pdbx_description
1 polymer ?
#
loop_
_entity_poly.entity_id
_entity_poly.type
_entity_poly.pdbx_seq_one_letter_code
_entity_poly.pdbx_strand_id
1 'polypeptide(L)'
;MLDAIYNALQSVGYTHPVHPFVVHVPIGMVVAVFLFGLGAWIFKKPVLAQTARHCSMLAVLFLPLAIVAGLMDWQYHYHGSWLTPIIVKMVLAGLLIAALGTAAFRGISKNIEIKRLIPLYFFCFLLVIGLSFFGGELVYGARGTTTPAKHTRAPVASSGSLVEQGADVFAKRCAFCHLTDSRKAKIGPGLQGLYQRKSLPVSKRSVTEENIRRQLTAPVKNMPSFPDLSQKEVRSLIVYIETL
;
A
#
# COMPACT_ATOMS: atom_id res chain seq x y z
N MET A 1 19.94 1.82 1.25
CA MET A 1 19.49 2.50 2.50
C MET A 1 18.15 1.99 2.98
N LEU A 2 17.09 1.97 2.14
CA LEU A 2 15.79 1.40 2.51
C LEU A 2 15.88 -0.08 2.89
N ASP A 3 16.62 -0.89 2.12
CA ASP A 3 16.77 -2.32 2.43
C ASP A 3 17.38 -2.57 3.81
N ALA A 4 18.31 -1.72 4.27
CA ALA A 4 18.89 -1.86 5.60
C ALA A 4 17.86 -1.64 6.71
N ILE A 5 16.95 -0.67 6.52
CA ILE A 5 15.86 -0.40 7.47
C ILE A 5 14.88 -1.57 7.51
N TYR A 6 14.44 -2.05 6.34
CA TYR A 6 13.51 -3.18 6.28
C TYR A 6 14.14 -4.49 6.75
N ASN A 7 15.42 -4.74 6.48
CA ASN A 7 16.12 -5.91 7.00
C ASN A 7 16.26 -5.84 8.54
N ALA A 8 16.49 -4.66 9.11
CA ALA A 8 16.51 -4.47 10.57
C ALA A 8 15.12 -4.65 11.19
N LEU A 9 14.05 -4.23 10.50
CA LEU A 9 12.68 -4.51 10.95
C LEU A 9 12.35 -6.00 10.86
N GLN A 10 12.79 -6.68 9.80
CA GLN A 10 12.59 -8.11 9.63
C GLN A 10 13.36 -8.94 10.66
N SER A 11 14.55 -8.50 11.11
CA SER A 11 15.31 -9.22 12.13
C SER A 11 14.61 -9.24 13.50
N VAL A 12 13.74 -8.27 13.77
CA VAL A 12 12.86 -8.24 14.95
C VAL A 12 11.46 -8.81 14.67
N GLY A 13 11.26 -9.44 13.51
CA GLY A 13 10.01 -10.09 13.11
C GLY A 13 8.96 -9.18 12.49
N TYR A 14 9.27 -7.91 12.21
CA TYR A 14 8.34 -6.99 11.56
C TYR A 14 8.46 -7.07 10.04
N THR A 15 7.50 -7.73 9.40
CA THR A 15 7.46 -7.94 7.94
C THR A 15 6.37 -7.12 7.23
N HIS A 16 5.69 -6.25 7.97
CA HIS A 16 4.57 -5.47 7.46
C HIS A 16 5.02 -4.11 6.90
N PRO A 17 4.22 -3.45 6.05
CA PRO A 17 4.51 -2.09 5.62
C PRO A 17 4.50 -1.13 6.82
N VAL A 18 5.35 -0.10 6.82
CA VAL A 18 5.52 0.82 7.96
C VAL A 18 4.45 1.92 7.93
N HIS A 19 4.03 2.34 6.74
CA HIS A 19 3.08 3.43 6.57
C HIS A 19 1.74 3.19 7.27
N PRO A 20 1.09 2.00 7.18
CA PRO A 20 -0.13 1.73 7.93
C PRO A 20 0.03 2.02 9.42
N PHE A 21 1.07 1.53 10.08
CA PHE A 21 1.28 1.80 11.51
C PHE A 21 1.34 3.30 11.81
N VAL A 22 2.14 4.05 11.04
CA VAL A 22 2.35 5.49 11.27
C VAL A 22 1.12 6.32 10.94
N VAL A 23 0.43 6.04 9.83
CA VAL A 23 -0.66 6.88 9.31
C VAL A 23 -1.94 6.81 10.16
N HIS A 24 -2.10 5.78 11.00
CA HIS A 24 -3.24 5.69 11.92
C HIS A 24 -3.28 6.85 12.93
N VAL A 25 -2.12 7.39 13.31
CA VAL A 25 -2.06 8.54 14.24
C VAL A 25 -2.72 9.78 13.61
N PRO A 26 -2.25 10.33 12.48
CA PRO A 26 -2.91 11.50 11.88
C PRO A 26 -4.34 11.21 11.43
N ILE A 27 -4.68 9.99 11.01
CA ILE A 27 -6.07 9.58 10.71
C ILE A 27 -6.96 9.75 11.95
N GLY A 28 -6.58 9.14 13.07
CA GLY A 28 -7.34 9.23 14.32
C GLY A 28 -7.49 10.67 14.80
N MET A 29 -6.43 11.47 14.66
CA MET A 29 -6.47 12.89 14.99
C MET A 29 -7.44 13.67 14.10
N VAL A 30 -7.46 13.46 12.78
CA VAL A 30 -8.42 14.13 11.89
C VAL A 30 -9.87 13.73 12.17
N VAL A 31 -10.12 12.45 12.48
CA VAL A 31 -11.45 11.99 12.93
C VAL A 31 -11.85 12.70 14.22
N ALA A 32 -10.94 12.77 15.20
CA ALA A 32 -11.17 13.48 16.46
C ALA A 32 -11.44 14.98 16.25
N VAL A 33 -10.70 15.64 15.34
CA VAL A 33 -10.93 17.06 14.97
C VAL A 33 -12.38 17.29 14.56
N PHE A 34 -12.92 16.44 13.70
CA PHE A 34 -14.31 16.55 13.25
C PHE A 34 -15.30 16.29 14.39
N LEU A 35 -15.14 15.19 15.14
CA LEU A 35 -16.06 14.83 16.22
C LEU A 35 -16.09 15.86 17.34
N PHE A 36 -14.92 16.31 17.80
CA PHE A 36 -14.84 17.35 18.84
C PHE A 36 -15.29 18.72 18.32
N GLY A 37 -15.00 19.07 17.06
CA GLY A 37 -15.49 20.30 16.45
C GLY A 37 -17.01 20.33 16.34
N LEU A 38 -17.62 19.21 15.93
CA LEU A 38 -19.07 19.05 15.87
C LEU A 38 -19.68 19.10 17.28
N GLY A 39 -19.11 18.37 18.24
CA GLY A 39 -19.55 18.38 19.63
C GLY A 39 -19.46 19.77 20.27
N ALA A 40 -18.40 20.52 19.99
CA ALA A 40 -18.25 21.89 20.48
C ALA A 40 -19.37 22.81 19.98
N TRP A 41 -19.83 22.62 18.75
CA TRP A 41 -20.91 23.40 18.17
C TRP A 41 -22.28 22.99 18.72
N ILE A 42 -22.57 21.69 18.81
CA ILE A 42 -23.85 21.17 19.31
C ILE A 42 -24.00 21.48 20.80
N PHE A 43 -23.00 21.15 21.61
CA PHE A 43 -23.06 21.28 23.07
C PHE A 43 -22.61 22.66 23.57
N LYS A 44 -22.15 23.55 22.68
CA LYS A 44 -21.63 24.88 23.01
C LYS A 44 -20.53 24.87 24.08
N LYS A 45 -19.77 23.77 24.18
CA LYS A 45 -18.69 23.59 25.17
C LYS A 45 -17.35 24.04 24.59
N PRO A 46 -16.70 25.09 25.15
CA PRO A 46 -15.45 25.62 24.61
C PRO A 46 -14.27 24.64 24.75
N VAL A 47 -14.29 23.78 25.78
CA VAL A 47 -13.27 22.74 25.98
C VAL A 47 -13.19 21.79 24.78
N LEU A 48 -14.32 21.41 24.18
CA LEU A 48 -14.34 20.54 23.00
C LEU A 48 -13.73 21.24 21.77
N ALA A 49 -13.96 22.55 21.61
CA ALA A 49 -13.35 23.33 20.53
C ALA A 49 -11.82 23.40 20.71
N GLN A 50 -11.35 23.53 21.96
CA GLN A 50 -9.92 23.50 22.27
C GLN A 50 -9.31 22.12 21.95
N THR A 51 -9.98 21.03 22.33
CA THR A 51 -9.54 19.67 21.98
C THR A 51 -9.45 19.48 20.46
N ALA A 52 -10.45 19.93 19.69
CA ALA A 52 -10.42 19.85 18.24
C ALA A 52 -9.20 20.59 17.64
N ARG A 53 -8.84 21.76 18.17
CA ARG A 53 -7.66 22.53 17.75
C ARG A 53 -6.35 21.83 18.10
N HIS A 54 -6.24 21.22 19.28
CA HIS A 54 -5.05 20.43 19.64
C HIS A 54 -4.89 19.21 18.73
N CYS A 55 -5.98 18.49 18.45
CA CYS A 55 -5.95 17.37 17.53
C CYS A 55 -5.54 17.79 16.11
N SER A 56 -5.96 18.96 15.61
CA SER A 56 -5.55 19.41 14.28
C SER A 56 -4.07 19.76 14.21
N MET A 57 -3.52 20.37 15.26
CA MET A 57 -2.07 20.63 15.38
C MET A 57 -1.28 19.33 15.44
N LEU A 58 -1.72 18.38 16.27
CA LEU A 58 -1.06 17.09 16.41
C LEU A 58 -1.13 16.26 15.10
N ALA A 59 -2.24 16.33 14.38
CA ALA A 59 -2.36 15.72 13.06
C ALA A 59 -1.31 16.28 12.10
N VAL A 60 -1.16 17.61 12.02
CA VAL A 60 -0.14 18.27 11.18
C VAL A 60 1.27 17.87 11.60
N LEU A 61 1.54 17.78 12.90
CA LEU A 61 2.85 17.39 13.43
C LEU A 61 3.27 15.98 12.97
N PHE A 62 2.33 15.04 12.87
CA PHE A 62 2.60 13.66 12.45
C PHE A 62 2.57 13.45 10.92
N LEU A 63 2.14 14.43 10.13
CA LEU A 63 2.11 14.32 8.66
C LEU A 63 3.50 14.02 8.05
N PRO A 64 4.60 14.68 8.44
CA PRO A 64 5.92 14.39 7.85
C PRO A 64 6.33 12.93 8.05
N LEU A 65 6.06 12.36 9.23
CA LEU A 65 6.37 10.96 9.52
C LEU A 65 5.54 10.01 8.65
N ALA A 66 4.24 10.29 8.49
CA ALA A 66 3.36 9.49 7.64
C ALA A 66 3.75 9.58 6.15
N ILE A 67 4.19 10.75 5.68
CA ILE A 67 4.66 10.96 4.31
C ILE A 67 5.94 10.16 4.06
N VAL A 68 6.93 10.27 4.95
CA VAL A 68 8.19 9.52 4.82
C VAL A 68 7.92 8.02 4.81
N ALA A 69 7.14 7.51 5.76
CA ALA A 69 6.77 6.10 5.80
C ALA A 69 6.01 5.67 4.53
N GLY A 70 5.12 6.52 4.00
CA GLY A 70 4.37 6.26 2.77
C GLY A 70 5.26 6.17 1.53
N LEU A 71 6.24 7.08 1.40
CA LEU A 71 7.21 7.05 0.31
C LEU A 71 8.14 5.84 0.42
N MET A 72 8.53 5.46 1.65
CA MET A 72 9.33 4.25 1.90
C MET A 72 8.58 2.99 1.48
N ASP A 73 7.32 2.84 1.90
CA ASP A 73 6.49 1.69 1.53
C ASP A 73 6.24 1.64 0.02
N TRP A 74 5.96 2.79 -0.61
CA TRP A 74 5.77 2.91 -2.05
C TRP A 74 7.01 2.46 -2.83
N GLN A 75 8.20 2.92 -2.43
CA GLN A 75 9.43 2.54 -3.08
C GLN A 75 9.78 1.06 -2.84
N TYR A 76 9.62 0.57 -1.60
CA TYR A 76 10.07 -0.77 -1.22
C TYR A 76 9.13 -1.87 -1.70
N HIS A 77 7.81 -1.73 -1.49
CA HIS A 77 6.84 -2.77 -1.80
C HIS A 77 6.26 -2.68 -3.22
N TYR A 78 6.22 -1.47 -3.79
CA TYR A 78 5.65 -1.23 -5.12
C TYR A 78 6.68 -0.85 -6.17
N HIS A 79 7.96 -0.79 -5.80
CA HIS A 79 9.07 -0.42 -6.70
C HIS A 79 8.83 0.91 -7.43
N GLY A 80 8.15 1.86 -6.76
CA GLY A 80 7.82 3.15 -7.37
C GLY A 80 6.74 3.10 -8.46
N SER A 81 5.96 2.01 -8.56
CA SER A 81 4.90 1.90 -9.56
C SER A 81 3.74 2.86 -9.29
N TRP A 82 3.26 3.52 -10.35
CA TRP A 82 2.13 4.44 -10.32
C TRP A 82 0.81 3.72 -10.60
N LEU A 83 0.35 2.98 -9.60
CA LEU A 83 -0.96 2.32 -9.65
C LEU A 83 -2.09 3.34 -9.47
N THR A 84 -3.26 3.09 -10.06
CA THR A 84 -4.43 3.98 -9.91
C THR A 84 -4.77 4.31 -8.46
N PRO A 85 -4.81 3.35 -7.51
CA PRO A 85 -5.06 3.66 -6.10
C PRO A 85 -3.97 4.56 -5.47
N ILE A 86 -2.71 4.41 -5.89
CA ILE A 86 -1.59 5.24 -5.42
C ILE A 86 -1.76 6.68 -5.92
N ILE A 87 -2.06 6.85 -7.21
CA ILE A 87 -2.30 8.17 -7.81
C ILE A 87 -3.44 8.89 -7.08
N VAL A 88 -4.57 8.21 -6.87
CA VAL A 88 -5.71 8.79 -6.15
C VAL A 88 -5.32 9.15 -4.71
N LYS A 89 -4.58 8.30 -4.01
CA LYS A 89 -4.08 8.60 -2.66
C LYS A 89 -3.16 9.82 -2.63
N MET A 90 -2.28 10.01 -3.62
CA MET A 90 -1.41 11.20 -3.67
C MET A 90 -2.22 12.48 -3.80
N VAL A 91 -3.26 12.49 -4.66
CA VAL A 91 -4.15 13.64 -4.81
C VAL A 91 -4.92 13.91 -3.52
N LEU A 92 -5.55 12.89 -2.93
CA LEU A 92 -6.30 13.04 -1.68
C LEU A 92 -5.40 13.47 -0.52
N ALA A 93 -4.16 12.98 -0.44
CA ALA A 93 -3.18 13.36 0.57
C ALA A 93 -2.77 14.83 0.41
N GLY A 94 -2.49 15.30 -0.81
CA GLY A 94 -2.20 16.71 -1.09
C GLY A 94 -3.35 17.63 -0.67
N LEU A 95 -4.58 17.26 -1.01
CA LEU A 95 -5.79 17.99 -0.59
C LEU A 95 -5.94 18.00 0.94
N LEU A 96 -5.67 16.88 1.61
CA LEU A 96 -5.76 16.78 3.06
C LEU A 96 -4.73 17.66 3.75
N ILE A 97 -3.47 17.66 3.28
CA ILE A 97 -2.41 18.51 3.81
C ILE A 97 -2.80 19.98 3.72
N ALA A 98 -3.29 20.43 2.56
CA ALA A 98 -3.72 21.81 2.37
C ALA A 98 -4.92 22.18 3.27
N ALA A 99 -5.95 21.32 3.31
CA ALA A 99 -7.15 21.55 4.09
C ALA A 99 -6.86 21.54 5.60
N LEU A 100 -6.14 20.53 6.09
CA LEU A 100 -5.78 20.38 7.49
C LEU A 100 -4.80 21.46 7.94
N GLY A 101 -3.81 21.80 7.11
CA GLY A 101 -2.89 22.91 7.37
C GLY A 101 -3.63 24.23 7.50
N THR A 102 -4.58 24.50 6.59
CA THR A 102 -5.47 25.68 6.69
C THR A 102 -6.30 25.64 7.98
N ALA A 103 -6.82 24.47 8.37
CA ALA A 103 -7.64 24.29 9.55
C ALA A 103 -6.84 24.50 10.85
N ALA A 104 -5.61 23.99 10.91
CA ALA A 104 -4.69 24.17 12.02
C ALA A 104 -4.23 25.63 12.13
N PHE A 105 -3.83 26.26 11.03
CA PHE A 105 -3.42 27.66 11.00
C PHE A 105 -4.55 28.59 11.46
N ARG A 106 -5.75 28.43 10.92
CA ARG A 106 -6.94 29.19 11.35
C ARG A 106 -7.35 28.86 12.79
N GLY A 107 -7.09 27.66 13.26
CA GLY A 107 -7.37 27.22 14.64
C GLY A 107 -6.45 27.85 15.69
N ILE A 108 -5.23 28.26 15.32
CA ILE A 108 -4.31 29.00 16.20
C ILE A 108 -4.88 30.39 16.52
N SER A 109 -5.49 31.04 15.53
CA SER A 109 -6.15 32.33 15.70
C SER A 109 -7.35 32.19 16.64
N LYS A 110 -7.17 32.57 17.92
CA LYS A 110 -8.19 32.45 18.98
C LYS A 110 -9.53 33.12 18.61
N ASN A 111 -9.51 34.07 17.68
CA ASN A 111 -10.66 34.86 17.22
C ASN A 111 -11.59 34.13 16.23
N ILE A 112 -11.24 32.94 15.73
CA ILE A 112 -12.11 32.20 14.80
C ILE A 112 -13.09 31.32 15.56
N GLU A 113 -14.38 31.60 15.38
CA GLU A 113 -15.47 30.77 15.90
C GLU A 113 -15.42 29.36 15.30
N ILE A 114 -15.62 28.35 16.16
CA ILE A 114 -15.57 26.93 15.77
C ILE A 114 -16.51 26.59 14.61
N LYS A 115 -17.69 27.23 14.56
CA LYS A 115 -18.70 27.02 13.50
C LYS A 115 -18.17 27.30 12.09
N ARG A 116 -17.20 28.20 11.96
CA ARG A 116 -16.54 28.52 10.67
C ARG A 116 -15.50 27.48 10.24
N LEU A 117 -15.03 26.64 11.17
CA LEU A 117 -14.05 25.58 10.92
C LEU A 117 -14.70 24.23 10.62
N ILE A 118 -15.96 24.01 11.02
CA ILE A 118 -16.69 22.75 10.83
C ILE A 118 -16.70 22.27 9.37
N PRO A 119 -16.99 23.11 8.35
CA PRO A 119 -16.98 22.65 6.97
C PRO A 119 -15.61 22.11 6.53
N LEU A 120 -14.54 22.75 7.01
CA LEU A 120 -13.17 22.35 6.71
C LEU A 120 -12.80 21.04 7.44
N TYR A 121 -13.23 20.89 8.70
CA TYR A 121 -13.06 19.63 9.44
C TYR A 121 -13.82 18.47 8.80
N PHE A 122 -15.06 18.72 8.36
CA PHE A 122 -15.85 17.74 7.64
C PHE A 122 -15.21 17.35 6.31
N PHE A 123 -14.68 18.31 5.56
CA PHE A 123 -13.92 18.03 4.35
C PHE A 123 -12.67 17.18 4.61
N CYS A 124 -11.89 17.49 5.66
CA CYS A 124 -10.76 16.67 6.08
C CYS A 124 -11.18 15.23 6.44
N PHE A 125 -12.31 15.09 7.13
CA PHE A 125 -12.88 13.78 7.47
C PHE A 125 -13.24 12.96 6.23
N LEU A 126 -13.89 13.57 5.21
CA LEU A 126 -14.19 12.89 3.94
C LEU A 126 -12.92 12.46 3.19
N LEU A 127 -11.89 13.31 3.18
CA LEU A 127 -10.60 12.97 2.57
C LEU A 127 -9.94 11.77 3.26
N VAL A 128 -10.00 11.70 4.59
CA VAL A 128 -9.47 10.57 5.37
C VAL A 128 -10.24 9.28 5.09
N ILE A 129 -11.56 9.32 4.90
CA ILE A 129 -12.34 8.15 4.47
C ILE A 129 -11.83 7.65 3.12
N GLY A 130 -11.67 8.54 2.14
CA GLY A 130 -11.15 8.18 0.82
C GLY A 130 -9.74 7.57 0.90
N LEU A 131 -8.83 8.21 1.63
CA LEU A 131 -7.46 7.73 1.85
C LEU A 131 -7.41 6.33 2.50
N SER A 132 -8.34 6.08 3.43
CA SER A 132 -8.49 4.81 4.13
C SER A 132 -9.03 3.72 3.20
N PHE A 133 -10.04 4.04 2.39
CA PHE A 133 -10.60 3.11 1.40
C PHE A 133 -9.54 2.66 0.39
N PHE A 134 -8.87 3.59 -0.28
CA PHE A 134 -7.82 3.25 -1.26
C PHE A 134 -6.58 2.63 -0.60
N GLY A 135 -6.34 2.90 0.69
CA GLY A 135 -5.32 2.19 1.47
C GLY A 135 -5.67 0.74 1.72
N GLY A 136 -6.91 0.47 2.10
CA GLY A 136 -7.43 -0.89 2.24
C GLY A 136 -7.41 -1.64 0.91
N GLU A 137 -7.82 -1.01 -0.18
CA GLU A 137 -7.82 -1.61 -1.52
C GLU A 137 -6.43 -2.09 -1.94
N LEU A 138 -5.39 -1.30 -1.66
CA LEU A 138 -4.00 -1.67 -1.94
C LEU A 138 -3.53 -2.93 -1.20
N VAL A 139 -4.07 -3.22 -0.03
CA VAL A 139 -3.68 -4.36 0.81
C VAL A 139 -4.63 -5.55 0.61
N TYR A 140 -5.93 -5.29 0.45
CA TYR A 140 -7.01 -6.27 0.57
C TYR A 140 -7.84 -6.47 -0.70
N GLY A 141 -7.74 -5.60 -1.71
CA GLY A 141 -8.62 -5.58 -2.90
C GLY A 141 -8.69 -6.89 -3.70
N ALA A 142 -7.78 -7.84 -3.43
CA ALA A 142 -7.72 -9.14 -4.09
C ALA A 142 -8.21 -10.33 -3.28
N ARG A 143 -8.54 -10.18 -1.98
CA ARG A 143 -9.13 -11.28 -1.20
C ARG A 143 -10.65 -11.36 -1.41
N GLY A 144 -11.05 -11.49 -2.66
CA GLY A 144 -12.41 -11.88 -3.04
C GLY A 144 -12.54 -13.39 -3.07
N THR A 145 -12.99 -13.96 -1.95
CA THR A 145 -13.56 -15.32 -1.83
C THR A 145 -12.77 -16.45 -2.49
N THR A 146 -11.73 -16.95 -1.83
CA THR A 146 -11.26 -18.32 -2.06
C THR A 146 -10.81 -18.95 -0.75
N THR A 147 -11.52 -20.03 -0.40
CA THR A 147 -11.12 -21.08 0.54
C THR A 147 -9.62 -21.39 0.41
N PRO A 148 -8.90 -21.67 1.52
CA PRO A 148 -7.50 -22.06 1.43
C PRO A 148 -7.40 -23.33 0.59
N ALA A 149 -6.86 -23.22 -0.62
CA ALA A 149 -6.49 -24.39 -1.39
C ALA A 149 -5.28 -25.03 -0.68
N LYS A 150 -5.50 -26.21 -0.12
CA LYS A 150 -4.42 -27.10 0.33
C LYS A 150 -3.47 -27.32 -0.84
N HIS A 151 -2.28 -26.74 -0.78
CA HIS A 151 -1.17 -27.14 -1.64
C HIS A 151 -0.74 -28.56 -1.23
N THR A 152 -1.18 -29.56 -1.98
CA THR A 152 -0.57 -30.90 -1.94
C THR A 152 0.81 -30.78 -2.56
N ARG A 153 1.86 -30.76 -1.72
CA ARG A 153 3.26 -30.87 -2.15
C ARG A 153 3.49 -32.25 -2.77
N ALA A 154 3.79 -32.29 -4.07
CA ALA A 154 4.41 -33.46 -4.70
C ALA A 154 5.95 -33.34 -4.58
N PRO A 155 6.68 -34.42 -4.27
CA PRO A 155 8.13 -34.37 -4.13
C PRO A 155 8.80 -34.59 -5.49
N VAL A 156 9.69 -33.67 -5.88
CA VAL A 156 10.66 -33.91 -6.97
C VAL A 156 12.05 -33.51 -6.47
N ALA A 157 12.98 -34.45 -6.58
CA ALA A 157 14.33 -34.37 -6.05
C ALA A 157 15.22 -33.48 -6.93
N SER A 158 16.19 -32.80 -6.29
CA SER A 158 17.16 -31.79 -6.81
C SER A 158 16.63 -30.39 -7.14
N SER A 159 15.32 -30.24 -7.35
CA SER A 159 14.64 -28.95 -7.61
C SER A 159 14.12 -28.25 -6.35
N GLY A 160 14.13 -28.92 -5.19
CA GLY A 160 13.62 -28.38 -3.93
C GLY A 160 14.25 -27.05 -3.51
N SER A 161 15.57 -26.87 -3.68
CA SER A 161 16.23 -25.62 -3.29
C SER A 161 15.91 -24.44 -4.22
N LEU A 162 15.72 -24.69 -5.53
CA LEU A 162 15.43 -23.62 -6.50
C LEU A 162 13.97 -23.19 -6.44
N VAL A 163 13.04 -24.14 -6.23
CA VAL A 163 11.63 -23.82 -6.01
C VAL A 163 11.45 -23.02 -4.73
N GLU A 164 12.15 -23.40 -3.65
CA GLU A 164 12.11 -22.67 -2.37
C GLU A 164 12.75 -21.26 -2.48
N GLN A 165 13.93 -21.15 -3.10
CA GLN A 165 14.55 -19.85 -3.40
C GLN A 165 13.64 -18.98 -4.30
N GLY A 166 12.99 -19.58 -5.29
CA GLY A 166 12.05 -18.89 -6.17
C GLY A 166 10.80 -18.40 -5.44
N ALA A 167 10.27 -19.23 -4.54
CA ALA A 167 9.15 -18.87 -3.67
C ALA A 167 9.51 -17.69 -2.75
N ASP A 168 10.72 -17.66 -2.20
CA ASP A 168 11.21 -16.56 -1.38
C ASP A 168 11.35 -15.25 -2.16
N VAL A 169 11.94 -15.31 -3.36
CA VAL A 169 12.03 -14.15 -4.26
C VAL A 169 10.63 -13.66 -4.61
N PHE A 170 9.72 -14.59 -4.95
CA PHE A 170 8.34 -14.27 -5.27
C PHE A 170 7.61 -13.60 -4.10
N ALA A 171 7.74 -14.14 -2.89
CA ALA A 171 7.12 -13.60 -1.69
C ALA A 171 7.57 -12.17 -1.40
N LYS A 172 8.87 -11.89 -1.59
CA LYS A 172 9.48 -10.59 -1.31
C LYS A 172 9.20 -9.53 -2.39
N ARG A 173 9.12 -9.94 -3.66
CA ARG A 173 9.12 -9.01 -4.81
C ARG A 173 7.82 -9.01 -5.62
N CYS A 174 7.07 -10.11 -5.63
CA CYS A 174 5.98 -10.33 -6.59
C CYS A 174 4.61 -10.50 -5.93
N ALA A 175 4.55 -11.13 -4.76
CA ALA A 175 3.31 -11.48 -4.06
C ALA A 175 2.48 -10.27 -3.61
N PHE A 176 3.12 -9.08 -3.53
CA PHE A 176 2.37 -7.85 -3.29
C PHE A 176 1.35 -7.61 -4.42
N CYS A 177 1.74 -7.86 -5.67
CA CYS A 177 0.91 -7.56 -6.83
C CYS A 177 0.21 -8.76 -7.45
N HIS A 178 0.79 -9.96 -7.33
CA HIS A 178 0.33 -11.17 -8.03
C HIS A 178 -0.21 -12.23 -7.07
N LEU A 179 -1.26 -12.93 -7.51
CA LEU A 179 -1.79 -14.13 -6.84
C LEU A 179 -1.16 -15.38 -7.47
N THR A 180 -0.79 -16.36 -6.65
CA THR A 180 -0.22 -17.64 -7.11
C THR A 180 -1.29 -18.72 -7.30
N ASP A 181 -2.39 -18.61 -6.56
CA ASP A 181 -3.46 -19.61 -6.42
C ASP A 181 -4.75 -19.23 -7.18
N SER A 182 -4.76 -18.08 -7.84
CA SER A 182 -5.90 -17.58 -8.61
C SER A 182 -5.48 -17.01 -9.95
N ARG A 183 -6.41 -17.03 -10.92
CA ARG A 183 -6.30 -16.29 -12.18
C ARG A 183 -6.86 -14.86 -12.08
N LYS A 184 -7.56 -14.53 -10.99
CA LYS A 184 -8.12 -13.19 -10.75
C LYS A 184 -6.99 -12.17 -10.62
N ALA A 185 -7.26 -10.93 -11.02
CA ALA A 185 -6.31 -9.84 -10.81
C ALA A 185 -6.29 -9.44 -9.33
N LYS A 186 -5.09 -9.14 -8.81
CA LYS A 186 -4.91 -8.42 -7.54
C LYS A 186 -4.58 -6.98 -7.85
N ILE A 187 -3.32 -6.75 -8.20
CA ILE A 187 -2.83 -5.52 -8.82
C ILE A 187 -2.30 -5.89 -10.19
N GLY A 188 -1.45 -6.92 -10.24
CA GLY A 188 -1.09 -7.66 -11.44
C GLY A 188 -2.03 -8.85 -11.70
N PRO A 189 -1.91 -9.50 -12.87
CA PRO A 189 -2.68 -10.70 -13.18
C PRO A 189 -2.35 -11.86 -12.25
N GLY A 190 -3.34 -12.69 -11.95
CA GLY A 190 -3.14 -13.96 -11.25
C GLY A 190 -2.34 -14.96 -12.11
N LEU A 191 -1.42 -15.68 -11.46
CA LEU A 191 -0.41 -16.52 -12.10
C LEU A 191 -0.71 -18.02 -12.03
N GLN A 192 -1.82 -18.42 -11.40
CA GLN A 192 -2.20 -19.83 -11.31
C GLN A 192 -2.26 -20.50 -12.68
N GLY A 193 -1.44 -21.52 -12.87
CA GLY A 193 -1.31 -22.23 -14.13
C GLY A 193 -0.85 -21.36 -15.29
N LEU A 194 0.07 -20.41 -15.07
CA LEU A 194 0.53 -19.48 -16.12
C LEU A 194 1.10 -20.23 -17.32
N TYR A 195 1.90 -21.27 -17.08
CA TYR A 195 2.57 -22.05 -18.12
C TYR A 195 1.64 -22.91 -18.97
N GLN A 196 0.41 -23.19 -18.50
CA GLN A 196 -0.58 -23.88 -19.32
C GLN A 196 -1.42 -22.92 -20.19
N ARG A 197 -1.12 -21.61 -20.19
CA ARG A 197 -1.84 -20.62 -20.99
C ARG A 197 -1.14 -20.42 -22.34
N LYS A 198 -1.92 -20.10 -23.38
CA LYS A 198 -1.37 -19.77 -24.71
C LYS A 198 -0.55 -18.48 -24.71
N SER A 199 -0.97 -17.50 -23.91
CA SER A 199 -0.34 -16.17 -23.88
C SER A 199 -0.33 -15.54 -22.49
N LEU A 200 0.63 -14.64 -22.28
CA LEU A 200 0.75 -13.83 -21.07
C LEU A 200 -0.47 -12.89 -20.94
N PRO A 201 -1.04 -12.72 -19.74
CA PRO A 201 -2.35 -12.07 -19.56
C PRO A 201 -2.44 -10.64 -20.09
N VAL A 202 -1.37 -9.86 -19.91
CA VAL A 202 -1.34 -8.42 -20.25
C VAL A 202 -0.63 -8.17 -21.58
N SER A 203 0.58 -8.70 -21.78
CA SER A 203 1.38 -8.43 -22.98
C SER A 203 0.96 -9.23 -24.21
N LYS A 204 0.12 -10.27 -24.02
CA LYS A 204 -0.37 -11.19 -25.08
C LYS A 204 0.71 -11.97 -25.85
N ARG A 205 1.99 -11.82 -25.47
CA ARG A 205 3.09 -12.67 -25.96
C ARG A 205 2.84 -14.13 -25.58
N SER A 206 3.38 -15.07 -26.34
CA SER A 206 3.33 -16.49 -25.99
C SER A 206 4.01 -16.76 -24.64
N VAL A 207 3.51 -17.75 -23.90
CA VAL A 207 4.13 -18.13 -22.62
C VAL A 207 5.38 -18.95 -22.92
N THR A 208 6.54 -18.31 -22.83
CA THR A 208 7.87 -18.90 -22.98
C THR A 208 8.79 -18.34 -21.90
N GLU A 209 9.83 -19.07 -21.53
CA GLU A 209 10.83 -18.59 -20.56
C GLU A 209 11.40 -17.24 -20.97
N GLU A 210 11.75 -17.09 -22.25
CA GLU A 210 12.27 -15.84 -22.82
C GLU A 210 11.30 -14.67 -22.65
N ASN A 211 10.01 -14.88 -22.92
CA ASN A 211 9.01 -13.83 -22.75
C ASN A 211 8.76 -13.49 -21.27
N ILE A 212 8.90 -14.46 -20.36
CA ILE A 212 8.81 -14.22 -18.91
C ILE A 212 10.04 -13.42 -18.44
N ARG A 213 11.25 -13.79 -18.86
CA ARG A 213 12.48 -13.01 -18.59
C ARG A 213 12.36 -11.59 -19.10
N ARG A 214 11.89 -11.42 -20.33
CA ARG A 214 11.63 -10.11 -20.92
C ARG A 214 10.56 -9.34 -20.16
N GLN A 215 9.57 -9.99 -19.58
CA GLN A 215 8.55 -9.33 -18.76
C GLN A 215 9.13 -8.80 -17.43
N LEU A 216 10.17 -9.44 -16.88
CA LEU A 216 10.86 -8.99 -15.67
C LEU A 216 11.77 -7.77 -15.94
N THR A 217 12.42 -7.71 -17.10
CA THR A 217 13.37 -6.63 -17.43
C THR A 217 12.74 -5.49 -18.24
N ALA A 218 11.84 -5.80 -19.16
CA ALA A 218 11.11 -4.86 -20.01
C ALA A 218 9.60 -5.09 -19.89
N PRO A 219 9.01 -4.77 -18.71
CA PRO A 219 7.60 -5.00 -18.42
C PRO A 219 6.66 -4.14 -19.27
N VAL A 220 5.38 -4.47 -19.23
CA VAL A 220 4.30 -3.72 -19.87
C VAL A 220 3.40 -3.05 -18.83
N LYS A 221 2.83 -1.90 -19.18
CA LYS A 221 1.95 -1.10 -18.32
C LYS A 221 2.63 -0.76 -16.98
N ASN A 222 1.97 -1.08 -15.87
CA ASN A 222 2.34 -0.64 -14.53
C ASN A 222 3.17 -1.67 -13.75
N MET A 223 3.57 -2.78 -14.39
CA MET A 223 4.49 -3.73 -13.77
C MET A 223 5.88 -3.10 -13.70
N PRO A 224 6.53 -3.04 -12.52
CA PRO A 224 7.87 -2.50 -12.39
C PRO A 224 8.90 -3.41 -13.05
N SER A 225 10.05 -2.85 -13.43
CA SER A 225 11.19 -3.59 -13.93
C SER A 225 12.06 -4.05 -12.76
N PHE A 226 12.68 -5.22 -12.90
CA PHE A 226 13.54 -5.86 -11.90
C PHE A 226 14.94 -6.15 -12.46
N PRO A 227 15.69 -5.12 -12.91
CA PRO A 227 17.02 -5.31 -13.48
C PRO A 227 18.08 -5.69 -12.44
N ASP A 228 17.75 -5.54 -11.16
CA ASP A 228 18.58 -5.83 -10.00
C ASP A 228 18.58 -7.33 -9.61
N LEU A 229 17.66 -8.13 -10.14
CA LEU A 229 17.64 -9.57 -9.89
C LEU A 229 18.83 -10.26 -10.58
N SER A 230 19.57 -11.05 -9.81
CA SER A 230 20.64 -11.89 -10.35
C SER A 230 20.10 -12.98 -11.27
N GLN A 231 20.94 -13.52 -12.15
CA GLN A 231 20.56 -14.62 -13.04
C GLN A 231 20.04 -15.85 -12.28
N LYS A 232 20.58 -16.10 -11.08
CA LYS A 232 20.14 -17.20 -10.21
C LYS A 232 18.75 -16.94 -9.64
N GLU A 233 18.45 -15.72 -9.19
CA GLU A 233 17.13 -15.35 -8.70
C GLU A 233 16.07 -15.42 -9.80
N VAL A 234 16.38 -14.90 -11.00
CA VAL A 234 15.48 -15.00 -12.16
C VAL A 234 15.19 -16.46 -12.51
N ARG A 235 16.23 -17.31 -12.56
CA ARG A 235 16.05 -18.74 -12.83
C ARG A 235 15.19 -19.42 -11.76
N SER A 236 15.45 -19.14 -10.48
CA SER A 236 14.69 -19.72 -9.36
C SER A 236 13.22 -19.29 -9.41
N LEU A 237 12.96 -18.02 -9.72
CA LEU A 237 11.63 -17.47 -9.86
C LEU A 237 10.84 -18.13 -11.00
N ILE A 238 11.47 -18.33 -12.16
CA ILE A 238 10.88 -19.02 -13.32
C ILE A 238 10.49 -20.46 -12.94
N VAL A 239 11.42 -21.20 -12.33
CA VAL A 239 11.17 -22.58 -11.86
C VAL A 239 10.01 -22.61 -10.86
N TYR A 240 9.91 -21.64 -9.94
CA TYR A 240 8.78 -21.55 -9.03
C TYR A 240 7.45 -21.26 -9.75
N ILE A 241 7.42 -20.31 -10.70
CA ILE A 241 6.19 -19.96 -11.44
C ILE A 241 5.70 -21.15 -12.30
N GLU A 242 6.59 -22.01 -12.78
CA GLU A 242 6.23 -23.26 -13.47
C GLU A 242 5.44 -24.22 -12.60
N THR A 243 5.60 -24.15 -11.27
CA THR A 243 4.87 -25.00 -10.32
C THR A 243 3.48 -24.49 -9.95
N LEU A 244 3.12 -23.26 -10.35
CA LEU A 244 1.84 -22.60 -10.05
C LEU A 244 0.73 -22.99 -11.02
#